data_AF-A0A9X9XI92-F1
#
_entry.id   AF-A0A9X9XI92-F1
#
_cell.length_a   1.000
_cell.length_b   1.000
_cell.length_c   1.000
_cell.angle_alpha   90.00
_cell.angle_beta   90.00
_cell.angle_gamma   90.00
#
_symmetry.space_group_name_H-M   'P 1'
#
loop_
_entity.id
_entity.type
_entity.pdbx_description
1 polymer ?
#
loop_
_entity_poly.entity_id
_entity_poly.type
_entity_poly.pdbx_seq_one_letter_code
_entity_poly.pdbx_strand_id
1 'polypeptide(L)'
;MPPQTLFTLTVAVSLLAGLSSPALALVFALYPLWLPEIFPRTTEVVFYGASLIVATATLLAAAIPAAVAERLGASLATAMRIWLAAAAALAGLGILARF
;
A
#
# COMPACT_ATOMS: atom_id res chain seq x y z
N MET A 1 22.08 1.48 -1.53
CA MET A 1 21.10 0.99 -2.54
C MET A 1 20.75 2.12 -3.46
N PRO A 2 20.71 1.89 -4.77
CA PRO A 2 20.30 2.93 -5.71
C PRO A 2 18.80 3.25 -5.52
N PRO A 3 18.37 4.50 -5.79
CA PRO A 3 16.98 4.94 -5.67
C PRO A 3 15.96 3.99 -6.32
N GLN A 4 16.27 3.49 -7.51
CA GLN A 4 15.40 2.62 -8.29
C GLN A 4 15.08 1.33 -7.52
N THR A 5 16.06 0.73 -6.83
CA THR A 5 15.82 -0.46 -6.01
C THR A 5 14.92 -0.16 -4.82
N LEU A 6 15.10 0.99 -4.16
CA LEU A 6 14.24 1.39 -3.03
C LEU A 6 12.80 1.60 -3.49
N PHE A 7 12.60 2.24 -4.64
CA PHE A 7 11.29 2.39 -5.25
C PHE A 7 10.63 1.04 -5.54
N THR A 8 11.32 0.15 -6.26
CA THR A 8 10.80 -1.18 -6.60
C THR A 8 10.44 -1.99 -5.36
N LEU A 9 11.26 -1.94 -4.31
CA LEU A 9 10.97 -2.61 -3.05
C LEU A 9 9.75 -2.01 -2.34
N THR A 10 9.60 -0.68 -2.37
CA THR A 10 8.46 -0.01 -1.73
C THR A 10 7.15 -0.39 -2.42
N VAL A 11 7.16 -0.45 -3.76
CA VAL A 11 6.02 -0.94 -4.55
C VAL A 11 5.74 -2.42 -4.23
N ALA A 12 6.77 -3.27 -4.21
CA ALA A 12 6.60 -4.69 -3.90
C ALA A 12 6.01 -4.93 -2.50
N VAL A 13 6.50 -4.22 -1.49
CA VAL A 13 5.97 -4.27 -0.12
C VAL A 13 4.52 -3.81 -0.06
N SER A 14 4.17 -2.75 -0.80
CA SER A 14 2.79 -2.24 -0.85
C SER A 14 1.84 -3.23 -1.54
N LEU A 15 2.30 -3.93 -2.58
CA LEU A 15 1.54 -5.01 -3.22
C LEU A 15 1.29 -6.17 -2.25
N LEU A 16 2.30 -6.56 -1.46
CA LEU A 16 2.13 -7.57 -0.42
C LEU A 16 1.11 -7.14 0.63
N ALA A 17 1.15 -5.86 1.05
CA ALA A 17 0.14 -5.29 1.95
C ALA A 17 -1.28 -5.33 1.33
N GLY A 18 -1.41 -5.14 0.02
CA GLY A 18 -2.68 -5.30 -0.71
C GLY A 18 -3.31 -6.68 -0.55
N LEU A 19 -2.51 -7.72 -0.34
CA LEU A 19 -2.96 -9.10 -0.19
C LEU A 19 -3.13 -9.51 1.29
N SER A 20 -2.31 -8.96 2.19
CA SER A 20 -2.24 -9.39 3.59
C SER A 20 -2.87 -8.42 4.59
N SER A 21 -3.24 -7.19 4.20
CA SER A 21 -3.82 -6.22 5.13
C SER A 21 -5.24 -6.62 5.57
N PRO A 22 -5.65 -6.34 6.83
CA PRO A 22 -7.03 -6.46 7.29
C PRO A 22 -7.97 -5.51 6.54
N ALA A 23 -7.45 -4.38 6.03
CA ALA A 23 -8.22 -3.43 5.23
C ALA A 23 -8.78 -4.06 3.95
N LEU A 24 -8.18 -5.15 3.44
CA LEU A 24 -8.68 -5.88 2.29
C LEU A 24 -10.11 -6.37 2.49
N ALA A 25 -10.43 -6.93 3.67
CA ALA A 25 -11.77 -7.41 3.98
C ALA A 25 -12.80 -6.26 3.97
N LEU A 26 -12.42 -5.10 4.50
CA LEU A 26 -13.25 -3.90 4.49
C LEU A 26 -13.51 -3.41 3.06
N VAL A 27 -12.46 -3.24 2.26
CA VAL A 27 -12.59 -2.75 0.87
C VAL A 27 -13.38 -3.76 0.03
N PHE A 28 -13.15 -5.06 0.21
CA PHE A 28 -13.93 -6.12 -0.44
C PHE A 28 -15.42 -6.02 -0.08
N ALA A 29 -15.76 -5.87 1.19
CA ALA A 29 -17.15 -5.76 1.63
C ALA A 29 -17.85 -4.51 1.08
N LEU A 30 -17.09 -3.43 0.86
CA LEU A 30 -17.57 -2.17 0.30
C LEU A 30 -17.53 -2.11 -1.23
N TYR A 31 -17.41 -3.25 -1.92
CA TYR A 31 -17.38 -3.28 -3.39
C TYR A 31 -18.51 -2.52 -4.10
N PRO A 32 -19.76 -2.46 -3.58
CA PRO A 32 -20.81 -1.70 -4.26
C PRO A 32 -20.54 -0.19 -4.31
N LEU A 33 -19.64 0.33 -3.48
CA LEU A 33 -19.29 1.75 -3.44
C LEU A 33 -18.28 2.16 -4.52
N TRP A 34 -17.34 1.27 -4.85
CA TRP A 34 -16.21 1.61 -5.71
C TRP A 34 -16.17 0.83 -7.02
N LEU A 35 -16.85 -0.31 -7.14
CA LEU A 35 -16.87 -1.10 -8.37
C LEU A 35 -17.98 -0.58 -9.30
N PRO A 36 -17.65 -0.08 -10.51
CA PRO A 36 -18.65 0.37 -11.47
C PRO A 36 -19.54 -0.77 -11.97
N GLU A 37 -20.79 -0.45 -12.31
CA GLU A 37 -21.77 -1.45 -12.78
C GLU A 37 -21.41 -2.11 -14.12
N ILE A 38 -20.52 -1.50 -14.90
CA ILE A 38 -20.04 -2.07 -16.17
C ILE A 38 -19.17 -3.32 -15.98
N PHE A 39 -18.64 -3.54 -14.76
CA PHE A 39 -17.76 -4.67 -14.47
C PHE A 39 -18.54 -5.85 -13.87
N PRO A 40 -18.15 -7.10 -14.19
CA PRO A 40 -18.78 -8.27 -13.61
C PRO A 40 -18.46 -8.35 -12.11
N ARG A 41 -19.48 -8.59 -11.30
CA ARG A 41 -19.40 -8.68 -9.83
C ARG A 41 -18.99 -10.08 -9.37
N THR A 42 -17.92 -10.62 -9.95
CA THR A 42 -17.35 -11.90 -9.49
C THR A 42 -16.38 -11.68 -8.34
N THR A 43 -16.18 -12.70 -7.52
CA THR A 43 -15.27 -12.66 -6.36
C THR A 43 -13.85 -12.27 -6.78
N GLU A 44 -13.39 -12.76 -7.93
CA GLU A 44 -12.05 -12.52 -8.45
C GLU A 44 -11.84 -11.04 -8.81
N VAL A 45 -12.82 -10.42 -9.48
CA VAL A 45 -12.76 -9.01 -9.86
C VAL A 45 -12.78 -8.13 -8.62
N VAL A 46 -13.67 -8.43 -7.67
CA VAL A 46 -13.79 -7.66 -6.43
C VAL A 46 -12.50 -7.81 -5.60
N PHE A 47 -11.98 -9.03 -5.46
CA PHE A 47 -10.76 -9.28 -4.69
C PHE A 47 -9.55 -8.59 -5.30
N TYR A 48 -9.37 -8.71 -6.62
CA TYR A 48 -8.26 -8.06 -7.31
C TYR A 48 -8.35 -6.54 -7.19
N GLY A 49 -9.52 -5.96 -7.46
CA GLY A 49 -9.77 -4.53 -7.32
C GLY A 49 -9.51 -4.02 -5.90
N ALA A 50 -10.03 -4.72 -4.89
CA ALA A 50 -9.80 -4.39 -3.49
C ALA A 50 -8.31 -4.46 -3.11
N SER A 51 -7.59 -5.49 -3.58
CA SER A 51 -6.15 -5.61 -3.32
C SER A 51 -5.34 -4.47 -3.93
N LEU A 52 -5.70 -4.03 -5.14
CA LEU A 52 -5.07 -2.90 -5.81
C LEU A 52 -5.32 -1.60 -5.05
N ILE A 53 -6.57 -1.35 -4.64
CA ILE A 53 -6.93 -0.17 -3.84
C ILE A 53 -6.10 -0.13 -2.55
N VAL A 54 -6.02 -1.25 -1.82
CA VAL A 54 -5.25 -1.33 -0.57
C VAL A 54 -3.74 -1.16 -0.83
N ALA A 55 -3.21 -1.76 -1.88
CA ALA A 55 -1.80 -1.61 -2.23
C ALA A 55 -1.45 -0.15 -2.58
N THR A 56 -2.26 0.50 -3.42
CA THR A 56 -2.07 1.90 -3.79
C THR A 56 -2.24 2.82 -2.58
N ALA A 57 -3.26 2.60 -1.75
CA ALA A 57 -3.46 3.37 -0.53
C ALA A 57 -2.25 3.25 0.42
N THR A 58 -1.71 2.03 0.57
CA THR A 58 -0.50 1.79 1.38
C THR A 58 0.70 2.54 0.81
N LEU A 59 0.91 2.48 -0.50
CA LEU A 59 2.01 3.16 -1.19
C LEU A 59 1.97 4.67 -0.95
N LEU A 60 0.78 5.27 -1.09
CA LEU A 60 0.56 6.70 -0.90
C LEU A 60 0.64 7.12 0.57
N ALA A 61 0.03 6.36 1.48
CA ALA A 61 0.07 6.66 2.91
C ALA A 61 1.49 6.57 3.48
N ALA A 62 2.27 5.57 3.04
CA ALA A 62 3.67 5.42 3.43
C ALA A 62 4.55 6.58 2.94
N ALA A 63 4.15 7.31 1.89
CA ALA A 63 4.91 8.44 1.37
C ALA A 63 4.82 9.67 2.28
N ILE A 64 3.80 9.78 3.15
CA ILE A 64 3.61 10.91 4.06
C ILE A 64 4.85 11.18 4.94
N PRO A 65 5.37 10.22 5.72
CA PRO A 65 6.57 10.46 6.53
C PRO A 65 7.81 10.78 5.70
N ALA A 66 7.93 10.24 4.48
CA ALA A 66 9.03 10.56 3.58
C ALA A 66 8.95 12.02 3.09
N ALA A 67 7.77 12.48 2.67
CA ALA A 67 7.54 13.85 2.25
C ALA A 67 7.78 14.87 3.39
N VAL A 68 7.40 14.51 4.62
CA VAL A 68 7.72 15.32 5.81
C VAL A 68 9.23 15.38 6.02
N ALA A 69 9.94 14.25 5.94
CA ALA A 69 11.39 14.22 6.09
C ALA A 69 12.11 15.05 5.02
N GLU A 70 11.68 14.99 3.76
CA GLU A 70 12.20 15.86 2.69
C GLU A 70 11.99 17.34 3.02
N ARG A 71 10.81 17.71 3.53
CA ARG A 71 10.53 19.10 3.93
C ARG A 71 11.41 19.58 5.08
N LEU A 72 11.88 18.66 5.92
CA LEU A 72 12.82 18.92 7.01
C LEU A 72 14.29 18.87 6.57
N GLY A 73 14.57 18.71 5.27
CA GLY A 73 15.93 18.74 4.71
C GLY A 73 16.61 17.38 4.59
N ALA A 74 15.89 16.28 4.72
CA ALA A 74 16.45 14.95 4.46
C ALA A 74 16.88 14.81 2.99
N SER A 75 18.00 14.13 2.76
CA SER A 75 18.41 13.77 1.40
C SER A 75 17.40 12.83 0.74
N LEU A 76 17.34 12.82 -0.60
CA LEU A 76 16.51 11.87 -1.36
C LEU A 76 16.74 10.41 -0.92
N ALA A 77 18.00 10.02 -0.73
CA ALA A 77 18.34 8.66 -0.31
C ALA A 77 17.78 8.32 1.08
N THR A 78 17.72 9.30 1.99
CA THR A 78 17.12 9.13 3.32
C THR A 78 15.61 9.05 3.22
N ALA A 79 14.98 9.96 2.47
CA ALA A 79 13.53 9.98 2.27
C ALA A 79 13.00 8.68 1.68
N MET A 80 13.68 8.12 0.67
CA MET A 80 13.30 6.84 0.07
C MET A 80 13.41 5.65 1.03
N ARG A 81 14.37 5.67 1.95
CA ARG A 81 14.46 4.64 3.01
C ARG A 81 13.33 4.79 4.02
N ILE A 82 12.98 6.02 4.37
CA ILE A 82 11.83 6.30 5.25
C ILE A 82 10.54 5.81 4.60
N TRP A 83 10.36 6.05 3.31
CA TRP A 83 9.19 5.57 2.57
C TRP A 83 9.09 4.05 2.59
N LEU A 84 10.19 3.35 2.28
CA LEU A 84 10.24 1.89 2.35
C LEU A 84 9.96 1.38 3.77
N ALA A 85 10.54 2.00 4.79
CA ALA A 85 10.33 1.62 6.18
C ALA A 85 8.87 1.83 6.62
N ALA A 86 8.25 2.93 6.20
CA ALA A 86 6.84 3.20 6.47
C ALA A 86 5.91 2.19 5.77
N ALA A 87 6.19 1.85 4.51
CA ALA A 87 5.45 0.83 3.78
C ALA A 87 5.60 -0.54 4.47
N ALA A 88 6.81 -0.91 4.89
CA ALA A 88 7.07 -2.15 5.61
C ALA A 88 6.37 -2.18 6.98
N ALA A 89 6.32 -1.05 7.69
CA ALA A 89 5.60 -0.94 8.96
C ALA A 89 4.09 -1.12 8.76
N LEU A 90 3.49 -0.48 7.76
CA LEU A 90 2.06 -0.64 7.44
C LEU A 90 1.74 -2.08 7.00
N ALA A 91 2.59 -2.68 6.17
CA ALA A 91 2.45 -4.08 5.76
C ALA A 91 2.56 -5.03 6.96
N GLY A 92 3.55 -4.82 7.83
CA GLY A 92 3.80 -5.63 9.02
C GLY A 92 2.68 -5.53 10.05
N LEU A 93 2.17 -4.33 10.33
CA LEU A 93 0.99 -4.13 11.20
C LEU A 93 -0.22 -4.88 10.67
N GLY A 94 -0.44 -4.88 9.35
CA GLY A 94 -1.52 -5.63 8.73
C GLY A 94 -1.41 -7.14 8.97
N ILE A 95 -0.19 -7.69 8.92
CA ILE A 95 0.05 -9.12 9.20
C ILE A 95 -0.18 -9.43 10.68
N LEU A 96 0.33 -8.58 11.58
CA LEU A 96 0.21 -8.80 13.03
C LEU A 96 -1.23 -8.70 13.52
N ALA A 97 -2.04 -7.80 12.95
CA ALA A 97 -3.44 -7.61 13.34
C ALA A 97 -4.38 -8.74 12.90
N ARG A 98 -3.88 -9.82 12.27
CA ARG A 98 -4.67 -11.01 11.90
C ARG A 98 -4.67 -12.11 12.98
N PHE A 99 -3.89 -11.97 14.05
CA PHE A 99 -3.84 -12.88 15.21
C PHE A 99 -4.46 -12.21 16.44
#